data_AF-A0A8D3WMZ8-F1
#
_entry.id   AF-A0A8D3WMZ8-F1
#
_cell.length_a   1.000
_cell.length_b   1.000
_cell.length_c   1.000
_cell.angle_alpha   90.00
_cell.angle_beta   90.00
_cell.angle_gamma   90.00
#
_symmetry.space_group_name_H-M   'P 1'
#
loop_
_entity.id
_entity.type
_entity.pdbx_description
1 polymer ?
#
loop_
_entity_poly.entity_id
_entity_poly.type
_entity_poly.pdbx_seq_one_letter_code
_entity_poly.pdbx_strand_id
1 'polypeptide(L)'
;MGRPRAFDEDEAVRAAVGLFGGRAYDGVSVDDLVAHLGVHRNSLYKTFGSKRGLYLVALRRHIADDVRPLLDALAEATDAATALRLVTSADLGLLLLAAIERSPVDEEVAFEVTAALDSVDRAIADALGVPAALATALTAAALGILLRGNPDKVATALAQHLGPLT
;
A
#
# COMPACT_ATOMS: atom_id res chain seq x y z
N MET A 1 -12.92 -11.21 39.82
CA MET A 1 -13.40 -10.97 38.44
C MET A 1 -12.20 -10.57 37.60
N GLY A 2 -11.80 -11.40 36.64
CA GLY A 2 -10.61 -11.17 35.82
C GLY A 2 -10.84 -9.99 34.89
N ARG A 3 -9.95 -9.00 34.92
CA ARG A 3 -9.91 -7.92 33.93
C ARG A 3 -9.77 -8.60 32.55
N PRO A 4 -10.70 -8.39 31.59
CA PRO A 4 -10.55 -8.98 30.27
C PRO A 4 -9.18 -8.55 29.72
N ARG A 5 -8.41 -9.51 29.20
CA ARG A 5 -7.16 -9.23 28.48
C ARG A 5 -7.49 -8.17 27.42
N ALA A 6 -6.91 -6.99 27.55
CA ALA A 6 -6.92 -6.03 26.46
C ALA A 6 -6.20 -6.70 25.29
N PHE A 7 -6.80 -6.69 24.10
CA PHE A 7 -6.13 -7.18 22.90
C PHE A 7 -5.08 -6.16 22.49
N ASP A 8 -4.01 -6.61 21.82
CA ASP A 8 -2.99 -5.72 21.27
C ASP A 8 -3.56 -5.07 20.00
N GLU A 9 -3.82 -3.76 20.06
CA GLU A 9 -4.40 -3.01 18.95
C GLU A 9 -3.46 -2.98 17.73
N ASP A 10 -2.15 -2.89 17.95
CA ASP A 10 -1.15 -2.84 16.88
C ASP A 10 -1.05 -4.20 16.17
N GLU A 11 -1.09 -5.30 16.93
CA GLU A 11 -1.14 -6.65 16.38
C GLU A 11 -2.43 -6.87 15.55
N ALA A 12 -3.57 -6.42 16.07
CA ALA A 12 -4.84 -6.52 15.35
C ALA A 12 -4.84 -5.69 14.06
N VAL A 13 -4.24 -4.49 14.06
CA VAL A 13 -4.13 -3.68 12.84
C VAL A 13 -3.21 -4.34 11.82
N ARG A 14 -2.04 -4.86 12.23
CA ARG A 14 -1.13 -5.58 11.32
C ARG A 14 -1.79 -6.83 10.71
N ALA A 15 -2.52 -7.59 11.51
CA ALA A 15 -3.27 -8.74 11.00
C ALA A 15 -4.40 -8.31 10.05
N ALA A 16 -5.05 -7.17 10.31
CA ALA A 16 -6.05 -6.61 9.41
C ALA A 16 -5.43 -6.16 8.07
N VAL A 17 -4.22 -5.60 8.06
CA VAL A 17 -3.47 -5.27 6.82
C VAL A 17 -3.35 -6.51 5.94
N GLY A 18 -2.85 -7.62 6.50
CA GLY A 18 -2.70 -8.86 5.74
C GLY A 18 -4.04 -9.42 5.24
N LEU A 19 -5.08 -9.38 6.08
CA LEU A 19 -6.40 -9.92 5.70
C LEU A 19 -7.05 -9.10 4.57
N PHE A 20 -7.03 -7.77 4.66
CA PHE A 20 -7.55 -6.90 3.60
C PHE A 20 -6.67 -6.94 2.35
N GLY A 21 -5.35 -7.03 2.49
CA GLY A 21 -4.42 -7.17 1.36
C GLY A 21 -4.61 -8.48 0.57
N GLY A 22 -5.09 -9.55 1.22
CA GLY A 22 -5.34 -10.84 0.57
C GLY A 22 -6.75 -11.05 0.03
N ARG A 23 -7.74 -10.30 0.52
CA ARG A 23 -9.17 -10.53 0.21
C ARG A 23 -9.94 -9.29 -0.24
N ALA A 24 -9.27 -8.14 -0.33
CA ALA A 24 -9.90 -6.85 -0.57
C ALA A 24 -10.92 -6.47 0.53
N TYR A 25 -11.53 -5.29 0.46
CA TYR A 25 -12.43 -4.83 1.50
C TYR A 25 -13.71 -5.69 1.54
N ASP A 26 -14.44 -5.83 0.43
CA ASP A 26 -15.74 -6.51 0.41
C ASP A 26 -15.64 -8.02 0.64
N GLY A 27 -14.47 -8.62 0.36
CA GLY A 27 -14.19 -10.04 0.63
C GLY A 27 -13.91 -10.39 2.10
N VAL A 28 -13.93 -9.41 3.01
CA VAL A 28 -13.70 -9.61 4.45
C VAL A 28 -14.95 -9.27 5.25
N SER A 29 -15.54 -10.24 5.94
CA SER A 29 -16.66 -9.96 6.86
C SER A 29 -16.17 -9.51 8.25
N VAL A 30 -17.07 -8.99 9.08
CA VAL A 30 -16.74 -8.71 10.49
C VAL A 30 -16.50 -10.00 11.27
N ASP A 31 -17.15 -11.11 10.90
CA ASP A 31 -16.89 -12.41 11.51
C ASP A 31 -15.48 -12.92 11.16
N ASP A 32 -15.03 -12.73 9.91
CA ASP A 32 -13.64 -13.01 9.53
C ASP A 32 -12.66 -12.19 10.36
N LEU A 33 -12.93 -10.89 10.57
CA LEU A 33 -12.09 -10.02 11.41
C LEU A 33 -12.04 -10.50 12.85
N VAL A 34 -13.19 -10.78 13.46
CA VAL A 34 -13.26 -11.28 14.85
C VAL A 34 -12.48 -12.59 14.99
N ALA A 35 -12.64 -13.51 14.04
CA ALA A 35 -11.95 -14.80 14.06
C ALA A 35 -10.45 -14.67 13.81
N HIS A 36 -10.04 -13.89 12.81
CA HIS A 36 -8.64 -13.75 12.39
C HIS A 36 -7.81 -12.90 13.36
N LEU A 37 -8.40 -11.85 13.92
CA LEU A 37 -7.71 -10.95 14.85
C LEU A 37 -7.73 -11.46 16.30
N GLY A 38 -8.52 -12.50 16.59
CA GLY A 38 -8.68 -13.03 17.95
C GLY A 38 -9.35 -12.04 18.92
N VAL A 39 -10.14 -11.09 18.40
CA VAL A 39 -10.79 -10.04 19.19
C VAL A 39 -12.29 -10.30 19.33
N HIS A 40 -12.90 -9.79 20.41
CA HIS A 40 -14.36 -9.78 20.49
C HIS A 40 -14.96 -8.70 19.59
N ARG A 41 -16.10 -9.00 18.96
CA ARG A 41 -16.86 -8.06 18.11
C ARG A 41 -17.12 -6.71 18.79
N ASN A 42 -17.49 -6.71 20.07
CA ASN A 42 -17.74 -5.48 20.83
C ASN A 42 -16.45 -4.66 21.01
N SER A 43 -15.31 -5.31 21.26
CA SER A 43 -14.00 -4.64 21.36
C SER A 43 -13.60 -4.02 20.02
N LEU A 44 -13.78 -4.73 18.91
CA LEU A 44 -13.52 -4.21 17.56
C LEU A 44 -14.32 -2.94 17.28
N TYR A 45 -15.64 -2.95 17.51
CA TYR A 45 -16.47 -1.77 17.30
C TYR A 45 -16.17 -0.65 18.29
N LYS A 46 -15.84 -0.97 19.54
CA LYS A 46 -15.48 0.04 20.54
C LYS A 46 -14.19 0.77 20.17
N THR A 47 -13.19 0.07 19.65
CA THR A 47 -11.89 0.65 19.27
C THR A 47 -11.94 1.32 17.90
N PHE A 48 -12.50 0.65 16.89
CA PHE A 48 -12.41 1.10 15.49
C PHE A 48 -13.72 1.66 14.93
N GLY A 49 -14.82 1.60 15.69
CA GLY A 49 -16.15 2.08 15.29
C GLY A 49 -16.86 1.18 14.28
N SER A 50 -16.14 0.70 13.26
CA SER A 50 -16.68 -0.11 12.17
C SER A 50 -15.59 -0.90 11.44
N LYS A 51 -15.99 -1.80 10.54
CA LYS A 51 -15.08 -2.43 9.56
C LYS A 51 -14.35 -1.38 8.73
N ARG A 52 -15.06 -0.33 8.28
CA ARG A 52 -14.47 0.81 7.54
C ARG A 52 -13.41 1.52 8.37
N GLY A 53 -13.69 1.77 9.64
CA GLY A 53 -12.74 2.43 10.55
C GLY A 53 -11.46 1.61 10.73
N LEU A 54 -11.59 0.29 10.96
CA LEU A 54 -10.44 -0.61 11.00
C LEU A 54 -9.69 -0.65 9.66
N TYR A 55 -10.40 -0.68 8.54
CA TYR A 55 -9.80 -0.67 7.22
C TYR A 55 -8.94 0.58 6.97
N LEU A 56 -9.43 1.76 7.35
CA LEU A 56 -8.66 3.01 7.23
C LEU A 56 -7.40 2.99 8.10
N VAL A 57 -7.51 2.48 9.33
CA VAL A 57 -6.34 2.32 10.22
C VAL A 57 -5.33 1.35 9.62
N ALA A 58 -5.80 0.22 9.05
CA ALA A 58 -4.96 -0.74 8.35
C ALA A 58 -4.29 -0.13 7.11
N LEU A 59 -5.04 0.60 6.28
CA LEU A 59 -4.48 1.28 5.10
C LEU A 59 -3.39 2.29 5.48
N ARG A 60 -3.64 3.12 6.49
CA ARG A 60 -2.64 4.06 7.02
C ARG A 60 -1.42 3.35 7.59
N ARG A 61 -1.62 2.21 8.25
CA ARG A 61 -0.53 1.38 8.77
C ARG A 61 0.33 0.80 7.64
N HIS A 62 -0.30 0.25 6.60
CA HIS A 62 0.40 -0.24 5.41
C HIS A 62 1.18 0.87 4.69
N ILE A 63 0.59 2.06 4.55
CA ILE A 63 1.32 3.23 4.02
C ILE A 63 2.54 3.55 4.88
N ALA A 64 2.40 3.53 6.22
CA ALA A 64 3.49 3.83 7.12
C ALA A 64 4.60 2.77 7.13
N ASP A 65 4.24 1.49 7.06
CA ASP A 65 5.17 0.37 7.22
C ASP A 65 5.82 -0.08 5.89
N ASP A 66 5.13 0.08 4.75
CA ASP A 66 5.57 -0.45 3.46
C ASP A 66 5.86 0.65 2.43
N VAL A 67 5.02 1.69 2.36
CA VAL A 67 5.24 2.79 1.40
C VAL A 67 6.34 3.72 1.86
N ARG A 68 6.42 4.09 3.15
CA ARG A 68 7.46 5.00 3.63
C ARG A 68 8.88 4.46 3.44
N PRO A 69 9.21 3.20 3.77
CA PRO A 69 10.53 2.66 3.46
C PRO A 69 10.85 2.61 1.96
N LEU A 70 9.83 2.43 1.12
CA LEU A 70 9.99 2.55 -0.33
C LEU A 70 10.38 3.99 -0.72
N LEU A 71 9.79 5.03 -0.12
CA LEU A 71 10.17 6.42 -0.39
C LEU A 71 11.64 6.68 -0.03
N ASP A 72 12.09 6.18 1.13
CA ASP A 72 13.49 6.30 1.56
C ASP A 72 14.44 5.58 0.58
N ALA A 73 14.06 4.40 0.09
CA ALA A 73 14.85 3.68 -0.90
C ALA A 73 14.85 4.37 -2.29
N LEU A 74 13.73 4.97 -2.69
CA LEU A 74 13.61 5.71 -3.93
C LEU A 74 14.47 6.98 -3.94
N ALA A 75 14.63 7.64 -2.80
CA ALA A 75 15.50 8.82 -2.67
C ALA A 75 16.96 8.53 -3.05
N GLU A 76 17.39 7.28 -2.90
CA GLU A 76 18.75 6.82 -3.24
C GLU A 76 18.83 6.20 -4.67
N ALA A 77 17.73 6.19 -5.43
CA ALA A 77 17.72 5.62 -6.77
C ALA A 77 18.49 6.50 -7.76
N THR A 78 19.45 5.90 -8.47
CA THR A 78 20.31 6.61 -9.44
C THR A 78 19.79 6.60 -10.87
N ASP A 79 18.81 5.75 -11.17
CA ASP A 79 18.24 5.60 -12.51
C ASP A 79 16.78 5.09 -12.46
N ALA A 80 16.06 5.29 -13.57
CA ALA A 80 14.67 4.86 -13.72
C ALA A 80 14.50 3.34 -13.57
N ALA A 81 15.49 2.56 -14.00
CA ALA A 81 15.48 1.12 -13.87
C ALA A 81 15.44 0.67 -12.40
N THR A 82 16.24 1.33 -11.55
CA THR A 82 16.31 1.08 -10.11
C THR A 82 15.02 1.53 -9.43
N ALA A 83 14.52 2.72 -9.76
CA ALA A 83 13.24 3.20 -9.25
C ALA A 83 12.08 2.24 -9.57
N LEU A 84 11.99 1.77 -10.82
CA LEU A 84 10.98 0.78 -11.24
C LEU A 84 11.12 -0.52 -10.44
N ARG A 85 12.34 -1.06 -10.30
CA ARG A 85 12.57 -2.28 -9.52
C ARG A 85 12.09 -2.11 -8.08
N LEU A 86 12.46 -1.02 -7.42
CA LEU A 86 12.05 -0.72 -6.04
C LEU A 86 10.52 -0.73 -5.91
N VAL A 87 9.80 0.02 -6.75
CA VAL A 87 8.32 0.05 -6.72
C VAL A 87 7.73 -1.33 -6.99
N THR A 88 8.24 -2.07 -7.98
CA THR A 88 7.73 -3.42 -8.32
C THR A 88 8.10 -4.51 -7.29
N SER A 89 9.03 -4.23 -6.38
CA SER A 89 9.43 -5.14 -5.31
C SER A 89 8.76 -4.85 -3.97
N ALA A 90 8.15 -3.67 -3.83
CA ALA A 90 7.47 -3.25 -2.62
C ALA A 90 6.12 -3.97 -2.45
N ASP A 91 5.72 -4.22 -1.21
CA ASP A 91 4.34 -4.62 -0.93
C ASP A 91 3.44 -3.39 -1.04
N LEU A 92 2.70 -3.32 -2.14
CA LEU A 92 1.68 -2.30 -2.40
C LEU A 92 0.29 -2.93 -2.51
N GLY A 93 0.11 -4.19 -2.07
CA GLY A 93 -1.09 -4.98 -2.35
C GLY A 93 -2.36 -4.33 -1.79
N LEU A 94 -2.34 -3.93 -0.52
CA LEU A 94 -3.49 -3.28 0.10
C LEU A 94 -3.73 -1.88 -0.51
N LEU A 95 -2.68 -1.13 -0.81
CA LEU A 95 -2.80 0.18 -1.47
C LEU A 95 -3.47 0.06 -2.84
N LEU A 96 -3.07 -0.93 -3.65
CA LEU A 96 -3.62 -1.14 -4.99
C LEU A 96 -5.08 -1.61 -4.95
N LEU A 97 -5.42 -2.51 -4.02
CA LEU A 97 -6.81 -2.90 -3.81
C LEU A 97 -7.66 -1.72 -3.34
N ALA A 98 -7.13 -0.88 -2.45
CA ALA A 98 -7.80 0.35 -2.01
C ALA A 98 -8.04 1.34 -3.17
N ALA A 99 -7.07 1.48 -4.07
CA ALA A 99 -7.19 2.31 -5.26
C ALA A 99 -8.34 1.86 -6.18
N ILE A 100 -8.47 0.54 -6.37
CA ILE A 100 -9.43 -0.03 -7.32
C ILE A 100 -10.85 -0.12 -6.73
N GLU A 101 -10.98 -0.65 -5.51
CA GLU A 101 -12.27 -1.04 -4.96
C GLU A 101 -12.90 0.07 -4.12
N ARG A 102 -12.09 0.79 -3.34
CA ARG A 102 -12.59 1.68 -2.28
C ARG A 102 -12.50 3.15 -2.63
N SER A 103 -11.45 3.59 -3.31
CA SER A 103 -11.28 4.98 -3.70
C SER A 103 -12.46 5.55 -4.52
N PRO A 104 -13.11 4.81 -5.44
CA PRO A 104 -14.27 5.35 -6.18
C PRO A 104 -15.52 5.65 -5.34
N VAL A 105 -15.62 5.09 -4.13
CA VAL A 105 -16.82 5.13 -3.29
C VAL A 105 -16.56 5.64 -1.86
N ASP A 106 -15.31 5.98 -1.54
CA ASP A 106 -14.88 6.40 -0.21
C ASP A 106 -13.80 7.48 -0.31
N GLU A 107 -14.20 8.73 -0.14
CA GLU A 107 -13.34 9.91 -0.35
C GLU A 107 -12.12 9.92 0.58
N GLU A 108 -12.27 9.43 1.80
CA GLU A 108 -11.16 9.38 2.76
C GLU A 108 -10.11 8.35 2.31
N VAL A 109 -10.56 7.20 1.79
CA VAL A 109 -9.64 6.21 1.21
C VAL A 109 -8.97 6.77 -0.04
N ALA A 110 -9.73 7.43 -0.91
CA ALA A 110 -9.18 8.06 -2.12
C ALA A 110 -8.10 9.10 -1.79
N PHE A 111 -8.30 9.88 -0.74
CA PHE A 111 -7.31 10.83 -0.24
C PHE A 111 -6.02 10.13 0.19
N GLU A 112 -6.11 9.09 1.03
CA GLU A 112 -4.93 8.34 1.50
C GLU A 112 -4.17 7.69 0.34
N VAL A 113 -4.88 7.08 -0.61
CA VAL A 113 -4.29 6.46 -1.81
C VAL A 113 -3.59 7.50 -2.68
N THR A 114 -4.25 8.61 -2.98
CA THR A 114 -3.69 9.68 -3.82
C THR A 114 -2.46 10.28 -3.16
N ALA A 115 -2.51 10.58 -1.87
CA ALA A 115 -1.37 11.12 -1.13
C ALA A 115 -0.16 10.17 -1.12
N ALA A 116 -0.41 8.86 -0.99
CA ALA A 116 0.65 7.85 -1.06
C ALA A 116 1.30 7.78 -2.45
N LEU A 117 0.51 7.73 -3.52
CA LEU A 117 1.01 7.69 -4.90
C LEU A 117 1.74 8.98 -5.29
N ASP A 118 1.20 10.15 -4.92
CA ASP A 118 1.85 11.45 -5.13
C ASP A 118 3.21 11.53 -4.42
N SER A 119 3.34 10.85 -3.27
CA SER A 119 4.62 10.78 -2.54
C SER A 119 5.65 9.91 -3.27
N VAL A 120 5.22 8.80 -3.88
CA VAL A 120 6.08 7.95 -4.72
C VAL A 120 6.52 8.71 -5.97
N ASP A 121 5.59 9.38 -6.65
CA ASP A 121 5.88 10.20 -7.83
C ASP A 121 6.91 11.28 -7.51
N ARG A 122 6.73 11.98 -6.38
CA ARG A 122 7.67 13.01 -5.94
C ARG A 122 9.05 12.44 -5.62
N ALA A 123 9.12 11.31 -4.90
CA ALA A 123 10.39 10.67 -4.59
C ALA A 123 11.17 10.27 -5.86
N ILE A 124 10.48 9.74 -6.88
CA ILE A 124 11.10 9.42 -8.18
C ILE A 124 11.55 10.69 -8.92
N ALA A 125 10.71 11.72 -8.95
CA ALA A 125 11.03 12.98 -9.61
C ALA A 125 12.28 13.63 -9.00
N ASP A 126 12.33 13.69 -7.66
CA ASP A 126 13.43 14.30 -6.91
C ASP A 126 14.73 13.49 -7.06
N ALA A 127 14.67 12.15 -6.92
CA ALA A 127 15.85 11.30 -7.02
C ALA A 127 16.50 11.32 -8.42
N LEU A 128 15.68 11.31 -9.46
CA LEU A 128 16.16 11.24 -10.85
C LEU A 128 16.33 12.61 -11.52
N GLY A 129 15.90 13.70 -10.86
CA GLY A 129 15.91 15.04 -11.44
C GLY A 129 15.02 15.18 -12.68
N VAL A 130 13.92 14.42 -12.75
CA VAL A 130 13.02 14.36 -13.92
C VAL A 130 11.74 15.17 -13.71
N PRO A 131 11.05 15.59 -14.79
CA PRO A 131 9.75 16.24 -14.67
C PRO A 131 8.72 15.36 -13.96
N ALA A 132 7.86 15.96 -13.13
CA ALA A 132 6.82 15.25 -12.38
C ALA A 132 5.96 14.34 -13.28
N ALA A 133 5.59 14.78 -14.48
CA ALA A 133 4.82 13.97 -15.42
C ALA A 133 5.53 12.67 -15.86
N LEU A 134 6.87 12.70 -15.97
CA LEU A 134 7.66 11.51 -16.29
C LEU A 134 7.74 10.57 -15.07
N ALA A 135 7.89 11.11 -13.86
CA ALA A 135 7.85 10.32 -12.64
C ALA A 135 6.49 9.61 -12.46
N THR A 136 5.37 10.32 -12.65
CA THR A 136 4.03 9.72 -12.67
C THR A 136 3.90 8.62 -13.71
N ALA A 137 4.45 8.81 -14.91
CA ALA A 137 4.45 7.78 -15.94
C ALA A 137 5.26 6.53 -15.54
N LEU A 138 6.39 6.70 -14.84
CA LEU A 138 7.19 5.60 -14.30
C LEU A 138 6.45 4.84 -13.21
N THR A 139 5.82 5.55 -12.27
CA THR A 139 4.96 4.93 -11.23
C THR A 139 3.82 4.16 -11.88
N ALA A 140 3.09 4.76 -12.81
CA ALA A 140 2.00 4.10 -13.53
C ALA A 140 2.47 2.84 -14.27
N ALA A 141 3.66 2.88 -14.88
CA ALA A 141 4.26 1.71 -15.51
C ALA A 141 4.58 0.61 -14.48
N ALA A 142 5.21 0.95 -13.35
CA ALA A 142 5.50 0.00 -12.28
C ALA A 142 4.23 -0.65 -11.70
N LEU A 143 3.19 0.13 -11.44
CA LEU A 143 1.91 -0.39 -10.97
C LEU A 143 1.25 -1.30 -12.02
N GLY A 144 1.29 -0.92 -13.29
CA GLY A 144 0.79 -1.75 -14.39
C GLY A 144 1.55 -3.07 -14.53
N ILE A 145 2.84 -3.10 -14.21
CA ILE A 145 3.68 -4.30 -14.19
C ILE A 145 3.27 -5.22 -13.03
N LEU A 146 3.10 -4.67 -11.83
CA LEU A 146 2.63 -5.40 -10.65
C LEU A 146 1.28 -6.09 -10.92
N LEU A 147 0.32 -5.35 -11.48
CA LEU A 147 -1.01 -5.87 -11.78
C LEU A 147 -1.02 -7.00 -12.82
N ARG A 148 0.00 -7.08 -13.68
CA ARG A 148 0.15 -8.16 -14.68
C ARG A 148 0.79 -9.42 -14.11
N GLY A 149 1.22 -9.41 -12.85
CA GLY A 149 1.77 -10.59 -12.15
C GLY A 149 3.09 -11.10 -12.73
N ASN A 150 3.86 -10.25 -13.41
CA ASN A 150 5.16 -10.62 -13.98
C ASN A 150 6.21 -9.50 -13.84
N PRO A 151 6.49 -9.06 -12.60
CA PRO A 151 7.37 -7.92 -12.35
C PRO A 151 8.80 -8.17 -12.83
N ASP A 152 9.33 -9.36 -12.61
CA ASP A 152 10.74 -9.66 -12.88
C ASP A 152 11.09 -9.55 -14.37
N LYS A 153 10.25 -10.06 -15.28
CA LYS A 153 10.55 -10.02 -16.72
C LYS A 153 10.44 -8.61 -17.29
N VAL A 154 9.44 -7.85 -16.88
CA VAL A 154 9.19 -6.51 -17.43
C VAL A 154 10.14 -5.47 -16.82
N ALA A 155 10.37 -5.53 -15.51
CA ALA A 155 11.36 -4.68 -14.86
C ALA A 155 12.78 -4.93 -15.40
N THR A 156 13.14 -6.19 -15.68
CA THR A 156 14.42 -6.52 -16.32
C THR A 156 14.52 -5.98 -17.74
N ALA A 157 13.47 -6.14 -18.56
CA ALA A 157 13.45 -5.62 -19.93
C ALA A 157 13.51 -4.08 -19.97
N LEU A 158 12.81 -3.40 -19.05
CA LEU A 158 12.87 -1.95 -18.91
C LEU A 158 14.24 -1.49 -18.41
N ALA A 159 14.84 -2.19 -17.44
CA ALA A 159 16.18 -1.88 -16.96
C ALA A 159 17.26 -1.99 -18.05
N GLN A 160 17.08 -2.91 -19.00
CA GLN A 160 17.99 -3.09 -20.13
C GLN A 160 17.83 -2.04 -21.23
N HIS A 161 16.72 -1.29 -21.26
CA HIS A 161 16.39 -0.37 -22.36
C HIS A 161 16.21 1.09 -21.91
N LEU A 162 15.97 1.33 -20.62
CA LEU A 162 15.98 2.65 -19.99
C LEU A 162 17.38 3.00 -19.49
N GLY A 163 18.41 2.82 -20.33
CA GLY A 163 19.76 3.33 -20.07
C GLY A 163 19.73 4.82 -19.66
N PRO A 164 20.82 5.37 -19.08
CA PRO A 164 20.77 6.59 -18.27
C PRO A 164 20.02 7.68 -19.04
N LEU A 165 18.82 8.00 -18.57
CA LEU A 165 18.05 9.13 -19.05
C LEU A 165 18.75 10.38 -18.50
N THR A 166 19.90 10.72 -19.10
CA THR A 166 20.61 11.99 -18.97
C THR A 166 20.12 12.97 -20.01
#